data_AF-R4LKV3-F1
#
_entry.id   AF-R4LKV3-F1
#
_cell.length_a   1.000
_cell.length_b   1.000
_cell.length_c   1.000
_cell.angle_alpha   90.00
_cell.angle_beta   90.00
_cell.angle_gamma   90.00
#
_symmetry.space_group_name_H-M   'P 1'
#
loop_
_entity.id
_entity.type
_entity.pdbx_description
1 polymer ?
#
loop_
_entity_poly.entity_id
_entity_poly.type
_entity_poly.pdbx_seq_one_letter_code
_entity_poly.pdbx_strand_id
1 'polypeptide(L)'
;MTDEELDRLVRDADPYRPVASAQEQQSLLDEIVAAPPARSWRTAAVLSAAAALIAVVTLPALLVSHRQQAPAPPVGFLAASAAAPSAVPSATPAPVSLLTITGDKVLLLAGSSGWKITTVYGFGADDGTVVIAKGDLSLDITWYPGARHDSYYQDRLEVSAPEPGVVDGWAGDVFTYSDSDWELLLHARSGVFAGLRTSGPWTRAGFDDMLATLQRVDPRTWLAALPAATVTPPRARAATEDLLTGVPLPPGFTVSGVDIPGVYDRYQYGAELINRIGCGWFDEWTRATRDHDTTAVARVTTALGSSHTWPVLVAMRDEGDYAEGFWDLADRVAAGKSPGDYHAGFGCP
;
A
#
# COMPACT_ATOMS: atom_id res chain seq x y z
N MET A 1 23.33 -33.72 21.81
CA MET A 1 23.46 -32.33 22.24
C MET A 1 23.64 -32.34 23.74
N THR A 2 24.81 -31.96 24.22
CA THR A 2 25.08 -31.86 25.66
C THR A 2 24.55 -30.53 26.20
N ASP A 3 24.32 -30.45 27.51
CA ASP A 3 23.90 -29.18 28.15
C ASP A 3 24.92 -28.05 27.87
N GLU A 4 26.21 -28.39 27.74
CA GLU A 4 27.27 -27.44 27.36
C GLU A 4 27.20 -26.96 25.90
N GLU A 5 26.60 -27.75 25.00
CA GLU A 5 26.33 -27.32 23.62
C GLU A 5 25.10 -26.42 23.57
N LEU A 6 24.07 -26.71 24.37
CA LEU A 6 22.87 -25.88 24.47
C LEU A 6 23.19 -24.51 25.10
N ASP A 7 23.96 -24.49 26.20
CA ASP A 7 24.39 -23.25 26.86
C ASP A 7 25.27 -22.38 25.95
N ARG A 8 26.04 -23.00 25.06
CA ARG A 8 26.84 -22.28 24.06
C ARG A 8 25.96 -21.64 23.00
N LEU A 9 24.99 -22.39 22.46
CA LEU A 9 24.04 -21.88 21.48
C LEU A 9 23.16 -20.75 22.04
N VAL A 10 22.72 -20.87 23.29
CA VAL A 10 21.93 -19.82 23.96
C VAL A 10 22.79 -18.57 24.21
N ARG A 11 24.06 -18.73 24.59
CA ARG A 11 24.98 -17.61 24.81
C ARG A 11 25.39 -16.90 23.52
N ASP A 12 25.53 -17.64 22.42
CA ASP A 12 25.87 -17.09 21.10
C ASP A 12 24.67 -16.41 20.43
N ALA A 13 23.44 -16.69 20.90
CA ALA A 13 22.20 -16.09 20.40
C ALA A 13 21.75 -14.83 21.16
N ASP A 14 22.49 -14.36 22.18
CA ASP A 14 22.13 -13.16 22.94
C ASP A 14 22.46 -11.87 22.15
N PRO A 15 21.44 -11.09 21.70
CA PRO A 15 21.65 -9.87 20.92
C PRO A 15 22.23 -8.71 21.74
N TYR A 16 22.31 -8.83 23.08
CA TYR A 16 22.83 -7.81 23.98
C TYR A 16 24.26 -8.07 24.44
N ARG A 17 24.96 -9.03 23.82
CA ARG A 17 26.35 -9.28 24.12
C ARG A 17 27.16 -7.99 23.90
N PRO A 18 27.93 -7.51 24.89
CA PRO A 18 28.84 -6.39 24.67
C PRO A 18 29.81 -6.79 23.55
N VAL A 19 29.72 -6.05 22.45
CA VAL A 19 30.55 -6.26 21.26
C VAL A 19 32.01 -6.21 21.67
N ALA A 20 32.81 -7.09 21.08
CA ALA A 20 34.23 -7.19 21.35
C ALA A 20 34.96 -5.85 21.12
N SER A 21 36.15 -5.74 21.70
CA SER A 21 36.89 -4.49 21.86
C SER A 21 37.05 -3.71 20.55
N ALA A 22 37.20 -2.39 20.65
CA ALA A 22 37.37 -1.45 19.52
C ALA A 22 38.46 -1.87 18.51
N GLN A 23 39.41 -2.73 18.91
CA GLN A 23 40.44 -3.31 18.05
C GLN A 23 39.90 -4.29 17.00
N GLU A 24 38.87 -5.09 17.32
CA GLU A 24 38.28 -6.02 16.35
C GLU A 24 37.40 -5.30 15.32
N GLN A 25 36.75 -4.19 15.72
CA GLN A 25 36.02 -3.33 14.79
C GLN A 25 36.95 -2.63 13.78
N GLN A 26 38.15 -2.22 14.20
CA GLN A 26 39.13 -1.63 13.30
C GLN A 26 39.67 -2.62 12.27
N SER A 27 39.88 -3.89 12.66
CA SER A 27 40.32 -4.93 11.71
C SER A 27 39.30 -5.21 10.62
N LEU A 28 38.00 -5.17 10.93
CA LEU A 28 36.93 -5.37 9.94
C LEU A 28 36.78 -4.18 9.00
N LEU A 29 36.99 -2.96 9.50
CA LEU A 29 36.94 -1.76 8.67
C LEU A 29 38.12 -1.69 7.69
N ASP A 30 39.31 -2.10 8.11
CA ASP A 30 40.49 -2.15 7.23
C ASP A 30 40.34 -3.22 6.12
N GLU A 31 39.64 -4.32 6.39
CA GLU A 31 39.35 -5.36 5.38
C GLU A 31 38.35 -4.86 4.32
N ILE A 32 37.33 -4.10 4.73
CA ILE A 32 36.32 -3.54 3.81
C ILE A 32 36.92 -2.45 2.92
N VAL A 33 37.81 -1.61 3.46
CA VAL A 33 38.45 -0.52 2.69
C VAL A 33 39.53 -1.03 1.72
N ALA A 34 40.10 -2.21 1.97
CA ALA A 34 41.17 -2.78 1.15
C ALA A 34 40.68 -3.57 -0.09
N ALA A 35 39.36 -3.76 -0.28
CA ALA A 35 38.84 -4.47 -1.44
C ALA A 35 38.98 -3.61 -2.73
N PRO A 36 39.68 -4.10 -3.79
CA PRO A 36 39.82 -3.33 -5.02
C PRO A 36 38.48 -3.23 -5.78
N PRO A 37 38.18 -2.09 -6.44
CA PRO A 37 36.91 -1.90 -7.11
C PRO A 37 36.76 -2.81 -8.33
N ALA A 38 35.67 -3.59 -8.35
CA ALA A 38 35.26 -4.36 -9.51
C ALA A 38 34.84 -3.43 -10.66
N ARG A 39 35.32 -3.78 -11.86
CA ARG A 39 35.28 -2.99 -13.10
C ARG A 39 33.84 -2.85 -13.63
N SER A 40 33.40 -1.62 -13.85
CA SER A 40 32.03 -1.26 -14.24
C SER A 40 31.74 -1.46 -15.74
N TRP A 41 30.60 -2.07 -16.04
CA TRP A 41 29.92 -1.95 -17.33
C TRP A 41 28.69 -1.06 -17.17
N ARG A 42 28.65 -0.03 -18.02
CA ARG A 42 27.65 1.03 -18.03
C ARG A 42 26.33 0.50 -18.61
N THR A 43 25.27 0.55 -17.81
CA THR A 43 23.92 0.82 -18.31
C THR A 43 23.28 1.83 -17.37
N ALA A 44 22.79 2.94 -17.95
CA ALA A 44 22.08 3.97 -17.23
C ALA A 44 20.65 3.47 -16.98
N ALA A 45 20.33 3.19 -15.72
CA ALA A 45 18.97 2.95 -15.28
C ALA A 45 18.43 4.24 -14.63
N VAL A 46 17.30 4.70 -15.16
CA VAL A 46 16.46 5.73 -14.54
C VAL A 46 15.86 5.09 -13.29
N LEU A 47 16.29 5.54 -12.11
CA LEU A 47 15.73 5.10 -10.83
C LEU A 47 14.57 6.03 -10.49
N SER A 48 13.35 5.57 -10.75
CA SER A 48 12.15 6.10 -10.10
C SER A 48 12.08 5.45 -8.72
N ALA A 49 12.43 6.20 -7.68
CA ALA A 49 12.35 5.72 -6.31
C ALA A 49 10.89 5.65 -5.85
N ALA A 50 10.26 4.47 -5.99
CA ALA A 50 9.05 4.14 -5.25
C ALA A 50 9.48 3.71 -3.82
N ALA A 51 9.47 4.65 -2.89
CA ALA A 51 9.69 4.33 -1.48
C ALA A 51 8.43 3.64 -0.91
N ALA A 52 8.42 2.30 -0.91
CA ALA A 52 7.50 1.53 -0.08
C ALA A 52 7.92 1.67 1.39
N LEU A 53 7.30 2.61 2.12
CA LEU A 53 7.43 2.72 3.57
C LEU A 53 6.66 1.57 4.23
N ILE A 54 7.36 0.46 4.52
CA ILE A 54 6.90 -0.51 5.52
C ILE A 54 7.36 -0.01 6.88
N ALA A 55 6.49 0.74 7.57
CA ALA A 55 6.68 1.06 8.97
C ALA A 55 6.27 -0.15 9.83
N VAL A 56 7.24 -0.96 10.24
CA VAL A 56 7.05 -1.96 11.30
C VAL A 56 7.06 -1.23 12.64
N VAL A 57 5.88 -0.90 13.16
CA VAL A 57 5.71 -0.45 14.54
C VAL A 57 5.50 -1.68 15.41
N THR A 58 6.57 -2.19 16.03
CA THR A 58 6.50 -3.14 17.13
C THR A 58 6.38 -2.39 18.45
N LEU A 59 5.16 -2.25 18.98
CA LEU A 59 4.94 -1.82 20.36
C LEU A 59 4.94 -3.04 21.29
N PRO A 60 5.70 -3.05 22.40
CA PRO A 60 5.53 -4.04 23.44
C PRO A 60 4.33 -3.66 24.31
N ALA A 61 3.24 -4.42 24.19
CA ALA A 61 2.10 -4.33 25.10
C ALA A 61 2.40 -5.08 26.40
N LEU A 62 2.80 -4.34 27.44
CA LEU A 62 2.61 -4.74 28.82
C LEU A 62 1.77 -3.67 29.51
N LEU A 63 0.51 -3.99 29.79
CA LEU A 63 -0.08 -3.82 31.12
C LEU A 63 -1.46 -4.48 31.23
N VAL A 64 -1.50 -5.34 32.24
CA VAL A 64 -2.64 -6.04 32.82
C VAL A 64 -3.73 -5.07 33.25
N SER A 65 -4.99 -5.38 32.94
CA SER A 65 -6.13 -4.95 33.76
C SER A 65 -7.16 -6.08 33.82
N HIS A 66 -7.15 -6.75 34.97
CA HIS A 66 -8.18 -7.70 35.41
C HIS A 66 -9.57 -7.06 35.31
N ARG A 67 -10.46 -7.67 34.52
CA ARG A 67 -11.91 -7.47 34.65
C ARG A 67 -12.57 -8.80 34.97
N GLN A 68 -13.17 -8.85 36.15
CA GLN A 68 -13.88 -9.98 36.73
C GLN A 68 -15.00 -10.48 35.81
N GLN A 69 -14.99 -11.78 35.55
CA GLN A 69 -16.00 -12.50 34.80
C GLN A 69 -17.10 -12.94 35.78
N ALA A 70 -18.29 -12.37 35.66
CA ALA A 70 -19.49 -12.85 36.36
C ALA A 70 -20.03 -14.12 35.66
N PRO A 71 -20.64 -15.06 36.41
CA PRO A 71 -21.10 -16.33 35.84
C PRO A 71 -22.39 -16.16 35.01
N ALA A 72 -22.44 -16.83 33.87
CA ALA A 72 -23.63 -16.94 33.03
C ALA A 72 -24.70 -17.83 33.68
N PRO A 73 -26.00 -17.52 33.53
CA PRO A 73 -27.09 -18.42 33.93
C PRO A 73 -27.27 -19.58 32.91
N PRO A 74 -27.90 -20.70 33.34
CA PRO A 74 -28.06 -21.89 32.49
C PRO A 74 -29.04 -21.66 31.34
N VAL A 75 -28.63 -22.09 30.15
CA VAL A 75 -29.46 -22.09 28.93
C VAL A 75 -30.36 -23.32 28.94
N GLY A 76 -31.67 -23.11 29.06
CA GLY A 76 -32.69 -24.13 28.88
C GLY A 76 -32.91 -24.43 27.39
N PHE A 77 -32.93 -25.72 27.04
CA PHE A 77 -33.33 -26.20 25.72
C PHE A 77 -34.84 -25.98 25.51
N LEU A 78 -35.21 -25.16 24.53
CA LEU A 78 -36.54 -25.15 23.94
C LEU A 78 -36.44 -25.60 22.47
N ALA A 79 -37.26 -26.58 22.13
CA ALA A 79 -37.37 -27.20 20.82
C ALA A 79 -37.79 -26.20 19.74
N ALA A 80 -37.06 -26.21 18.61
CA ALA A 80 -37.38 -25.39 17.44
C ALA A 80 -38.52 -26.02 16.64
N SER A 81 -39.59 -25.25 16.47
CA SER A 81 -40.67 -25.47 15.51
C SER A 81 -40.19 -25.12 14.10
N ALA A 82 -40.50 -25.98 13.12
CA ALA A 82 -40.15 -25.78 11.72
C ALA A 82 -40.96 -24.63 11.10
N ALA A 83 -40.28 -23.55 10.72
CA ALA A 83 -40.82 -22.48 9.89
C ALA A 83 -40.03 -22.37 8.58
N ALA A 84 -40.76 -22.26 7.47
CA ALA A 84 -40.25 -22.18 6.11
C ALA A 84 -39.34 -20.94 5.89
N PRO A 85 -38.38 -21.01 4.94
CA PRO A 85 -37.45 -19.92 4.69
C PRO A 85 -38.19 -18.72 4.10
N SER A 86 -38.22 -17.62 4.85
CA SER A 86 -38.60 -16.31 4.30
C SER A 86 -37.46 -15.81 3.43
N ALA A 87 -37.74 -15.58 2.15
CA ALA A 87 -36.80 -14.96 1.23
C ALA A 87 -36.41 -13.57 1.76
N VAL A 88 -35.15 -13.43 2.16
CA VAL A 88 -34.56 -12.14 2.49
C VAL A 88 -34.41 -11.38 1.17
N PRO A 89 -34.99 -10.18 1.00
CA PRO A 89 -34.71 -9.38 -0.17
C PRO A 89 -33.24 -9.00 -0.15
N SER A 90 -32.47 -9.45 -1.15
CA SER A 90 -31.14 -8.95 -1.44
C SER A 90 -31.25 -7.47 -1.77
N ALA A 91 -31.06 -6.61 -0.76
CA ALA A 91 -30.93 -5.19 -0.98
C ALA A 91 -29.68 -4.95 -1.82
N THR A 92 -29.87 -4.56 -3.08
CA THR A 92 -28.77 -4.09 -3.92
C THR A 92 -28.21 -2.84 -3.23
N PRO A 93 -26.92 -2.80 -2.85
CA PRO A 93 -26.35 -1.59 -2.28
C PRO A 93 -26.56 -0.44 -3.26
N ALA A 94 -27.12 0.67 -2.77
CA ALA A 94 -27.30 1.86 -3.59
C ALA A 94 -25.93 2.28 -4.13
N PRO A 95 -25.83 2.70 -5.40
CA PRO A 95 -24.57 3.16 -5.95
C PRO A 95 -24.10 4.35 -5.10
N VAL A 96 -22.98 4.20 -4.40
CA VAL A 96 -22.33 5.31 -3.73
C VAL A 96 -22.01 6.33 -4.82
N SER A 97 -22.67 7.48 -4.76
CA SER A 97 -22.45 8.54 -5.74
C SER A 97 -20.99 9.00 -5.60
N LEU A 98 -20.27 9.11 -6.72
CA LEU A 98 -18.94 9.72 -6.75
C LEU A 98 -18.93 11.11 -6.08
N LEU A 99 -20.06 11.81 -6.10
CA LEU A 99 -20.25 13.10 -5.43
C LEU A 99 -20.30 12.98 -3.89
N THR A 100 -20.76 11.85 -3.37
CA THR A 100 -20.75 11.56 -1.94
C THR A 100 -19.35 11.22 -1.46
N ILE A 101 -18.57 10.50 -2.28
CA ILE A 101 -17.17 10.18 -1.96
C ILE A 101 -16.33 11.46 -1.86
N THR A 102 -16.68 12.50 -2.61
CA THR A 102 -15.84 13.71 -2.78
C THR A 102 -16.26 14.90 -1.90
N GLY A 103 -17.38 14.83 -1.19
CA GLY A 103 -18.05 16.00 -0.57
C GLY A 103 -17.22 16.77 0.48
N ASP A 104 -16.46 16.06 1.31
CA ASP A 104 -15.65 16.64 2.39
C ASP A 104 -14.12 16.49 2.17
N LYS A 105 -13.71 16.15 0.94
CA LYS A 105 -12.32 15.77 0.63
C LYS A 105 -11.45 16.91 0.15
N VAL A 106 -10.15 16.67 0.21
CA VAL A 106 -9.09 17.55 -0.32
C VAL A 106 -9.06 17.43 -1.85
N LEU A 107 -9.94 18.16 -2.51
CA LEU A 107 -10.00 18.24 -3.98
C LEU A 107 -9.19 19.43 -4.48
N LEU A 108 -7.88 19.24 -4.61
CA LEU A 108 -6.97 20.27 -5.12
C LEU A 108 -6.61 20.01 -6.59
N LEU A 109 -6.63 21.06 -7.40
CA LEU A 109 -6.07 21.06 -8.75
C LEU A 109 -5.13 22.24 -8.94
N ALA A 110 -4.08 22.06 -9.73
CA ALA A 110 -3.22 23.16 -10.15
C ALA A 110 -3.93 24.02 -11.20
N GLY A 111 -4.03 25.33 -10.95
CA GLY A 111 -4.59 26.29 -11.89
C GLY A 111 -3.64 26.64 -13.06
N SER A 112 -2.39 26.19 -13.01
CA SER A 112 -1.39 26.49 -14.04
C SER A 112 -1.38 25.46 -15.17
N SER A 113 -1.19 25.93 -16.41
CA SER A 113 -1.20 25.06 -17.58
C SER A 113 -0.04 24.05 -17.57
N GLY A 114 -0.34 22.81 -17.97
CA GLY A 114 0.64 21.75 -18.17
C GLY A 114 0.71 20.72 -17.04
N TRP A 115 0.10 20.99 -15.89
CA TRP A 115 -0.09 20.01 -14.83
C TRP A 115 -1.30 19.14 -15.11
N LYS A 116 -1.17 17.84 -14.86
CA LYS A 116 -2.24 16.85 -15.04
C LYS A 116 -2.23 15.86 -13.91
N ILE A 117 -3.40 15.34 -13.54
CA ILE A 117 -3.47 14.15 -12.70
C ILE A 117 -2.89 12.98 -13.50
N THR A 118 -1.87 12.32 -12.96
CA THR A 118 -1.25 11.13 -13.56
C THR A 118 -1.58 9.87 -12.79
N THR A 119 -1.76 9.99 -11.47
CA THR A 119 -2.00 8.87 -10.57
C THR A 119 -3.15 9.21 -9.64
N VAL A 120 -4.02 8.24 -9.37
CA VAL A 120 -5.06 8.35 -8.35
C VAL A 120 -5.29 6.97 -7.77
N TYR A 121 -5.29 6.84 -6.45
CA TYR A 121 -5.62 5.58 -5.80
C TYR A 121 -6.10 5.79 -4.39
N GLY A 122 -6.74 4.76 -3.87
CA GLY A 122 -7.29 4.79 -2.52
C GLY A 122 -8.29 5.92 -2.35
N PHE A 123 -8.94 6.43 -3.41
CA PHE A 123 -9.95 7.49 -3.29
C PHE A 123 -11.24 6.93 -2.67
N GLY A 124 -11.14 6.46 -1.42
CA GLY A 124 -12.17 5.86 -0.59
C GLY A 124 -12.79 6.90 0.35
N ALA A 125 -13.39 6.50 1.47
CA ALA A 125 -14.09 7.43 2.37
C ALA A 125 -13.14 8.34 3.18
N ASP A 126 -11.99 7.82 3.63
CA ASP A 126 -11.21 8.51 4.68
C ASP A 126 -9.74 8.77 4.32
N ASP A 127 -9.21 8.10 3.29
CA ASP A 127 -7.86 8.28 2.76
C ASP A 127 -7.86 8.30 1.23
N GLY A 128 -6.67 8.54 0.67
CA GLY A 128 -6.39 8.45 -0.76
C GLY A 128 -5.27 9.38 -1.22
N THR A 129 -4.82 9.13 -2.45
CA THR A 129 -3.69 9.84 -3.06
C THR A 129 -4.04 10.28 -4.47
N VAL A 130 -3.59 11.48 -4.83
CA VAL A 130 -3.57 12.01 -6.19
C VAL A 130 -2.16 12.51 -6.47
N VAL A 131 -1.61 12.15 -7.63
CA VAL A 131 -0.36 12.75 -8.12
C VAL A 131 -0.69 13.66 -9.28
N ILE A 132 -0.26 14.91 -9.20
CA ILE A 132 -0.25 15.84 -10.32
C ILE A 132 1.19 16.01 -10.83
N ALA A 133 1.39 15.95 -12.14
CA ALA A 133 2.72 16.01 -12.73
C ALA A 133 2.82 16.94 -13.94
N LYS A 134 4.04 17.45 -14.17
CA LYS A 134 4.45 18.25 -15.34
C LYS A 134 5.92 17.96 -15.66
N GLY A 135 6.16 17.17 -16.71
CA GLY A 135 7.51 16.72 -17.05
C GLY A 135 8.06 15.84 -15.91
N ASP A 136 9.27 16.14 -15.46
CA ASP A 136 9.94 15.40 -14.38
C ASP A 136 9.53 15.86 -12.97
N LEU A 137 8.62 16.84 -12.85
CA LEU A 137 8.12 17.32 -11.56
C LEU A 137 6.76 16.67 -11.26
N SER A 138 6.61 16.12 -10.06
CA SER A 138 5.32 15.70 -9.52
C SER A 138 5.08 16.25 -8.11
N LEU A 139 3.80 16.39 -7.77
CA LEU A 139 3.32 16.71 -6.44
C LEU A 139 2.30 15.65 -6.03
N ASP A 140 2.61 14.96 -4.95
CA ASP A 140 1.79 13.91 -4.37
C ASP A 140 0.90 14.53 -3.30
N ILE A 141 -0.41 14.42 -3.49
CA ILE A 141 -1.42 14.95 -2.57
C ILE A 141 -2.09 13.74 -1.91
N THR A 142 -1.71 13.44 -0.68
CA THR A 142 -2.26 12.31 0.07
C THR A 142 -3.06 12.82 1.25
N TRP A 143 -4.33 12.41 1.37
CA TRP A 143 -5.17 12.72 2.51
C TRP A 143 -5.41 11.51 3.40
N TYR A 144 -5.70 11.81 4.67
CA TYR A 144 -5.88 10.85 5.74
C TYR A 144 -6.96 11.33 6.72
N PRO A 145 -7.46 10.44 7.60
CA PRO A 145 -8.31 10.85 8.71
C PRO A 145 -7.61 11.87 9.61
N GLY A 146 -8.33 12.95 9.95
CA GLY A 146 -7.86 14.05 10.80
C GLY A 146 -7.30 13.61 12.15
N ALA A 147 -7.82 12.52 12.72
CA ALA A 147 -7.34 11.95 13.97
C ALA A 147 -5.89 11.45 13.93
N ARG A 148 -5.32 11.25 12.73
CA ARG A 148 -3.92 10.85 12.54
C ARG A 148 -2.97 12.04 12.35
N HIS A 149 -3.49 13.27 12.28
CA HIS A 149 -2.67 14.45 12.00
C HIS A 149 -1.51 14.60 12.99
N ASP A 150 -1.79 14.54 14.29
CA ASP A 150 -0.77 14.79 15.32
C ASP A 150 0.39 13.79 15.23
N SER A 151 0.11 12.50 14.96
CA SER A 151 1.18 11.50 14.80
C SER A 151 2.05 11.78 13.58
N TYR A 152 1.45 12.22 12.47
CA TYR A 152 2.22 12.61 11.27
C TYR A 152 3.03 13.88 11.55
N TYR A 153 2.43 14.88 12.19
CA TYR A 153 3.13 16.11 12.54
C TYR A 153 4.35 15.83 13.44
N GLN A 154 4.21 14.98 14.46
CA GLN A 154 5.34 14.60 15.33
C GLN A 154 6.46 13.89 14.56
N ASP A 155 6.12 12.95 13.69
CA ASP A 155 7.08 12.28 12.79
C ASP A 155 7.87 13.31 11.95
N ARG A 156 7.21 14.38 11.49
CA ARG A 156 7.87 15.39 10.65
C ARG A 156 8.74 16.38 11.42
N LEU A 157 8.50 16.56 12.71
CA LEU A 157 9.41 17.34 13.56
C LEU A 157 10.80 16.70 13.66
N GLU A 158 10.92 15.38 13.43
CA GLU A 158 12.21 14.70 13.38
C GLU A 158 12.98 14.96 12.07
N VAL A 159 12.29 15.46 11.03
CA VAL A 159 12.86 15.76 9.71
C VAL A 159 13.42 17.18 9.66
N SER A 160 12.61 18.20 10.01
CA SER A 160 13.05 19.59 10.07
C SER A 160 12.19 20.42 11.02
N ALA A 161 12.68 21.61 11.39
CA ALA A 161 11.81 22.61 11.99
C ALA A 161 10.70 23.00 10.98
N PRO A 162 9.44 23.14 11.41
CA PRO A 162 8.34 23.50 10.53
C PRO A 162 8.40 24.97 10.13
N GLU A 163 8.08 25.26 8.87
CA GLU A 163 7.85 26.61 8.36
C GLU A 163 6.37 26.82 8.01
N PRO A 164 5.77 27.99 8.22
CA PRO A 164 4.38 28.20 7.84
C PRO A 164 4.16 28.06 6.33
N GLY A 165 3.11 27.32 5.94
CA GLY A 165 2.67 27.18 4.55
C GLY A 165 1.16 27.34 4.40
N VAL A 166 0.71 27.56 3.17
CA VAL A 166 -0.73 27.71 2.86
C VAL A 166 -1.03 27.29 1.43
N VAL A 167 -2.18 26.63 1.24
CA VAL A 167 -2.75 26.34 -0.09
C VAL A 167 -4.22 26.75 -0.07
N ASP A 168 -4.63 27.64 -0.98
CA ASP A 168 -6.01 28.11 -1.10
C ASP A 168 -6.66 28.53 0.25
N GLY A 169 -5.88 29.23 1.08
CA GLY A 169 -6.28 29.67 2.41
C GLY A 169 -6.32 28.57 3.49
N TRP A 170 -5.93 27.34 3.15
CA TRP A 170 -5.74 26.25 4.11
C TRP A 170 -4.30 26.26 4.63
N ALA A 171 -4.16 26.61 5.91
CA ALA A 171 -2.87 26.63 6.59
C ALA A 171 -2.30 25.22 6.82
N GLY A 172 -0.97 25.14 6.84
CA GLY A 172 -0.21 23.96 7.19
C GLY A 172 1.23 24.32 7.53
N ASP A 173 2.05 23.29 7.69
CA ASP A 173 3.47 23.42 8.01
C ASP A 173 4.31 22.72 6.93
N VAL A 174 5.30 23.43 6.42
CA VAL A 174 6.28 22.95 5.43
C VAL A 174 7.45 22.31 6.17
N PHE A 175 7.77 21.09 5.78
CA PHE A 175 8.93 20.33 6.21
C PHE A 175 9.88 20.10 5.05
N THR A 176 11.18 20.15 5.33
CA THR A 176 12.24 20.02 4.32
C THR A 176 13.00 18.70 4.51
N TYR A 177 12.85 17.77 3.58
CA TYR A 177 13.58 16.49 3.57
C TYR A 177 14.94 16.60 2.89
N SER A 178 15.02 17.43 1.85
CA SER A 178 16.26 17.69 1.11
C SER A 178 16.20 19.05 0.39
N ASP A 179 17.18 19.34 -0.45
CA ASP A 179 17.21 20.52 -1.31
C ASP A 179 16.22 20.48 -2.48
N SER A 180 15.48 19.38 -2.65
CA SER A 180 14.52 19.12 -3.72
C SER A 180 13.26 18.36 -3.26
N ASP A 181 13.14 18.07 -1.96
CA ASP A 181 12.03 17.32 -1.36
C ASP A 181 11.46 18.11 -0.17
N TRP A 182 10.24 18.63 -0.37
CA TRP A 182 9.45 19.34 0.63
C TRP A 182 8.07 18.70 0.76
N GLU A 183 7.51 18.78 1.95
CA GLU A 183 6.11 18.47 2.18
C GLU A 183 5.41 19.60 2.92
N LEU A 184 4.28 20.06 2.37
CA LEU A 184 3.31 20.84 3.14
C LEU A 184 2.32 19.88 3.79
N LEU A 185 2.36 19.81 5.13
CA LEU A 185 1.37 19.09 5.92
C LEU A 185 0.26 20.06 6.32
N LEU A 186 -0.91 19.94 5.67
CA LEU A 186 -2.07 20.77 5.98
C LEU A 186 -2.64 20.41 7.35
N HIS A 187 -3.08 21.43 8.10
CA HIS A 187 -3.77 21.20 9.38
C HIS A 187 -5.07 20.45 9.17
N ALA A 188 -5.45 19.59 10.12
CA ALA A 188 -6.71 18.88 10.04
C ALA A 188 -7.92 19.84 9.96
N ARG A 189 -8.82 19.59 9.01
CA ARG A 189 -10.05 20.36 8.79
C ARG A 189 -11.16 19.40 8.38
N SER A 190 -12.35 19.56 8.97
CA SER A 190 -13.52 18.72 8.65
C SER A 190 -13.25 17.21 8.74
N GLY A 191 -12.40 16.78 9.68
CA GLY A 191 -12.11 15.37 9.91
C GLY A 191 -11.09 14.74 8.95
N VAL A 192 -10.43 15.52 8.09
CA VAL A 192 -9.33 15.07 7.21
C VAL A 192 -8.14 16.03 7.28
N PHE A 193 -6.95 15.54 6.94
CA PHE A 193 -5.78 16.37 6.63
C PHE A 193 -5.08 15.84 5.38
N ALA A 194 -4.19 16.62 4.77
CA ALA A 194 -3.41 16.15 3.63
C ALA A 194 -1.95 16.60 3.69
N GLY A 195 -1.07 15.74 3.20
CA GLY A 195 0.32 16.07 2.88
C GLY A 195 0.44 16.33 1.38
N LEU A 196 1.17 17.38 1.00
CA LEU A 196 1.51 17.73 -0.37
C LEU A 196 3.03 17.65 -0.51
N ARG A 197 3.53 16.55 -1.07
CA ARG A 197 4.96 16.25 -1.14
C ARG A 197 5.49 16.30 -2.56
N THR A 198 6.64 16.91 -2.74
CA THR A 198 7.31 17.02 -4.04
C THR A 198 8.08 15.75 -4.38
N SER A 199 8.11 15.39 -5.66
CA SER A 199 9.06 14.43 -6.23
C SER A 199 9.60 14.94 -7.57
N GLY A 200 10.89 14.67 -7.83
CA GLY A 200 11.63 15.19 -8.97
C GLY A 200 12.55 16.39 -8.63
N PRO A 201 13.11 17.07 -9.63
CA PRO A 201 14.12 18.12 -9.44
C PRO A 201 13.50 19.47 -9.06
N TRP A 202 12.83 19.53 -7.91
CA TRP A 202 12.19 20.77 -7.44
C TRP A 202 13.19 21.79 -6.91
N THR A 203 12.78 23.06 -6.97
CA THR A 203 13.41 24.15 -6.21
C THR A 203 12.40 24.67 -5.19
N ARG A 204 12.87 25.26 -4.09
CA ARG A 204 11.96 25.82 -3.08
C ARG A 204 11.00 26.85 -3.68
N ALA A 205 11.51 27.76 -4.50
CA ALA A 205 10.68 28.75 -5.20
C ALA A 205 9.64 28.09 -6.11
N GLY A 206 10.02 27.01 -6.83
CA GLY A 206 9.09 26.26 -7.65
C GLY A 206 7.98 25.59 -6.83
N PHE A 207 8.31 25.07 -5.64
CA PHE A 207 7.33 24.51 -4.72
C PHE A 207 6.36 25.59 -4.21
N ASP A 208 6.88 26.72 -3.73
CA ASP A 208 6.07 27.84 -3.26
C ASP A 208 5.14 28.38 -4.37
N ASP A 209 5.64 28.51 -5.61
CA ASP A 209 4.86 28.90 -6.78
C ASP A 209 3.74 27.88 -7.07
N MET A 210 4.03 26.58 -6.98
CA MET A 210 3.02 25.55 -7.15
C MET A 210 1.90 25.67 -6.11
N LEU A 211 2.24 25.80 -4.83
CA LEU A 211 1.27 25.94 -3.75
C LEU A 211 0.33 27.15 -3.97
N ALA A 212 0.87 28.25 -4.48
CA ALA A 212 0.09 29.44 -4.83
C ALA A 212 -0.90 29.23 -6.01
N THR A 213 -0.67 28.22 -6.87
CA THR A 213 -1.56 27.89 -7.99
C THR A 213 -2.60 26.83 -7.68
N LEU A 214 -2.44 26.09 -6.58
CA LEU A 214 -3.39 25.06 -6.17
C LEU A 214 -4.69 25.69 -5.67
N GLN A 215 -5.80 25.15 -6.16
CA GLN A 215 -7.14 25.62 -5.82
C GLN A 215 -8.02 24.45 -5.41
N ARG A 216 -8.87 24.65 -4.39
CA ARG A 216 -9.94 23.70 -4.11
C ARG A 216 -11.00 23.83 -5.19
N VAL A 217 -11.43 22.69 -5.72
CA VAL A 217 -12.45 22.62 -6.78
C VAL A 217 -13.64 21.78 -6.34
N ASP A 218 -14.78 21.95 -7.01
CA ASP A 218 -15.93 21.10 -6.77
C ASP A 218 -15.71 19.67 -7.33
N PRO A 219 -16.42 18.66 -6.81
CA PRO A 219 -16.33 17.29 -7.29
C PRO A 219 -16.45 17.08 -8.79
N ARG A 220 -17.31 17.83 -9.49
CA ARG A 220 -17.50 17.63 -10.94
C ARG A 220 -16.29 18.14 -11.70
N THR A 221 -15.75 19.28 -11.31
CA THR A 221 -14.50 19.83 -11.88
C THR A 221 -13.33 18.89 -11.64
N TRP A 222 -13.21 18.33 -10.42
CA TRP A 222 -12.16 17.36 -10.11
C TRP A 222 -12.28 16.08 -10.95
N LEU A 223 -13.48 15.49 -11.04
CA LEU A 223 -13.73 14.30 -11.86
C LEU A 223 -13.46 14.54 -13.34
N ALA A 224 -13.74 15.75 -13.84
CA ALA A 224 -13.48 16.12 -15.24
C ALA A 224 -11.97 16.27 -15.53
N ALA A 225 -11.13 16.48 -14.51
CA ALA A 225 -9.68 16.56 -14.66
C ALA A 225 -8.99 15.19 -14.65
N LEU A 226 -9.69 14.13 -14.27
CA LEU A 226 -9.15 12.78 -14.25
C LEU A 226 -8.84 12.26 -15.67
N PRO A 227 -7.75 11.49 -15.85
CA PRO A 227 -7.50 10.78 -17.09
C PRO A 227 -8.69 9.92 -17.53
N ALA A 228 -8.90 9.83 -18.84
CA ALA A 228 -9.98 8.99 -19.39
C ALA A 228 -9.81 7.51 -19.00
N ALA A 229 -8.58 7.04 -18.76
CA ALA A 229 -8.29 5.68 -18.34
C ALA A 229 -8.58 5.37 -16.85
N THR A 230 -8.87 6.37 -16.03
CA THR A 230 -9.17 6.19 -14.60
C THR A 230 -10.39 5.29 -14.40
N VAL A 231 -10.29 4.30 -13.51
CA VAL A 231 -11.36 3.41 -13.10
C VAL A 231 -12.17 4.07 -11.98
N THR A 232 -13.40 4.44 -12.32
CA THR A 232 -14.42 4.97 -11.39
C THR A 232 -15.41 3.86 -11.03
N PRO A 233 -16.21 3.97 -9.95
CA PRO A 233 -17.17 2.92 -9.57
C PRO A 233 -18.11 2.47 -10.70
N PRO A 234 -18.69 3.36 -11.54
CA PRO A 234 -19.52 2.93 -12.67
C PRO A 234 -18.76 2.19 -13.79
N ARG A 235 -17.43 2.30 -13.83
CA ARG A 235 -16.53 1.67 -14.81
C ARG A 235 -15.79 0.46 -14.27
N ALA A 236 -15.82 0.25 -12.95
CA ALA A 236 -15.07 -0.78 -12.25
C ALA A 236 -15.30 -2.17 -12.86
N ARG A 237 -16.57 -2.57 -13.03
CA ARG A 237 -16.91 -3.89 -13.60
C ARG A 237 -16.27 -4.13 -14.97
N ALA A 238 -16.41 -3.20 -15.90
CA ALA A 238 -15.85 -3.34 -17.23
C ALA A 238 -14.31 -3.39 -17.20
N ALA A 239 -13.69 -2.60 -16.31
CA ALA A 239 -12.25 -2.64 -16.08
C ALA A 239 -11.81 -3.98 -15.48
N THR A 240 -12.56 -4.56 -14.53
CA THR A 240 -12.28 -5.89 -13.98
C THR A 240 -12.33 -6.96 -15.07
N GLU A 241 -13.40 -6.99 -15.86
CA GLU A 241 -13.57 -7.99 -16.93
C GLU A 241 -12.41 -7.91 -17.96
N ASP A 242 -12.01 -6.69 -18.33
CA ASP A 242 -10.90 -6.43 -19.24
C ASP A 242 -9.55 -6.88 -18.64
N LEU A 243 -9.21 -6.43 -17.42
CA LEU A 243 -7.93 -6.73 -16.76
C LEU A 243 -7.74 -8.21 -16.41
N LEU A 244 -8.82 -8.98 -16.23
CA LEU A 244 -8.76 -10.42 -15.97
C LEU A 244 -8.68 -11.28 -17.22
N THR A 245 -8.66 -10.68 -18.40
CA THR A 245 -8.47 -11.42 -19.65
C THR A 245 -7.13 -12.16 -19.62
N GLY A 246 -7.17 -13.49 -19.66
CA GLY A 246 -5.98 -14.34 -19.64
C GLY A 246 -5.39 -14.60 -18.25
N VAL A 247 -6.07 -14.23 -17.17
CA VAL A 247 -5.63 -14.48 -15.79
C VAL A 247 -6.38 -15.71 -15.21
N PRO A 248 -5.69 -16.81 -14.83
CA PRO A 248 -6.29 -17.91 -14.11
C PRO A 248 -6.82 -17.46 -12.73
N LEU A 249 -8.07 -17.79 -12.42
CA LEU A 249 -8.72 -17.41 -11.16
C LEU A 249 -8.62 -18.52 -10.11
N PRO A 250 -8.36 -18.18 -8.83
CA PRO A 250 -8.31 -19.18 -7.76
C PRO A 250 -9.69 -19.81 -7.52
N PRO A 251 -9.75 -21.03 -6.96
CA PRO A 251 -11.02 -21.70 -6.69
C PRO A 251 -11.95 -20.84 -5.83
N GLY A 252 -13.21 -20.72 -6.25
CA GLY A 252 -14.23 -19.94 -5.55
C GLY A 252 -14.19 -18.42 -5.80
N PHE A 253 -13.18 -17.91 -6.52
CA PHE A 253 -13.16 -16.50 -6.91
C PHE A 253 -14.24 -16.20 -7.97
N THR A 254 -15.01 -15.14 -7.74
CA THR A 254 -16.06 -14.71 -8.69
C THR A 254 -15.84 -13.25 -9.07
N VAL A 255 -15.79 -12.97 -10.38
CA VAL A 255 -15.60 -11.61 -10.90
C VAL A 255 -16.72 -10.68 -10.45
N SER A 256 -17.96 -11.18 -10.37
CA SER A 256 -19.10 -10.42 -9.87
C SER A 256 -19.02 -10.06 -8.39
N GLY A 257 -18.16 -10.74 -7.61
CA GLY A 257 -17.93 -10.46 -6.20
C GLY A 257 -16.79 -9.48 -5.95
N VAL A 258 -16.11 -9.00 -7.00
CA VAL A 258 -15.04 -8.02 -6.87
C VAL A 258 -15.64 -6.65 -6.57
N ASP A 259 -15.40 -6.17 -5.35
CA ASP A 259 -15.71 -4.82 -4.92
C ASP A 259 -14.43 -4.11 -4.47
N ILE A 260 -13.95 -3.19 -5.33
CA ILE A 260 -12.80 -2.33 -5.08
C ILE A 260 -13.35 -0.90 -4.96
N PRO A 261 -13.52 -0.39 -3.72
CA PRO A 261 -14.21 0.87 -3.50
C PRO A 261 -13.32 2.05 -3.87
N GLY A 262 -13.88 3.03 -4.58
CA GLY A 262 -13.23 4.32 -4.83
C GLY A 262 -12.85 4.57 -6.29
N VAL A 263 -11.89 5.46 -6.50
CA VAL A 263 -11.37 5.87 -7.81
C VAL A 263 -9.89 5.53 -7.87
N TYR A 264 -9.50 4.88 -8.96
CA TYR A 264 -8.14 4.40 -9.19
C TYR A 264 -7.70 4.71 -10.62
N ASP A 265 -6.44 5.04 -10.85
CA ASP A 265 -5.87 4.86 -12.17
C ASP A 265 -5.80 3.37 -12.52
N ARG A 266 -5.52 3.08 -13.80
CA ARG A 266 -5.59 1.71 -14.30
C ARG A 266 -4.53 0.80 -13.67
N TYR A 267 -3.33 1.32 -13.41
CA TYR A 267 -2.24 0.58 -12.77
C TYR A 267 -2.65 0.18 -11.36
N GLN A 268 -3.09 1.14 -10.55
CA GLN A 268 -3.44 0.92 -9.15
C GLN A 268 -4.67 0.02 -9.01
N TYR A 269 -5.67 0.16 -9.89
CA TYR A 269 -6.80 -0.76 -9.94
C TYR A 269 -6.36 -2.19 -10.30
N GLY A 270 -5.43 -2.32 -11.26
CA GLY A 270 -4.83 -3.60 -11.65
C GLY A 270 -4.07 -4.25 -10.50
N ALA A 271 -3.29 -3.48 -9.75
CA ALA A 271 -2.58 -3.92 -8.56
C ALA A 271 -3.54 -4.48 -7.50
N GLU A 272 -4.59 -3.73 -7.13
CA GLU A 272 -5.61 -4.18 -6.17
C GLU A 272 -6.33 -5.46 -6.61
N LEU A 273 -6.60 -5.57 -7.92
CA LEU A 273 -7.27 -6.73 -8.49
C LEU A 273 -6.37 -7.97 -8.49
N ILE A 274 -5.14 -7.83 -8.96
CA ILE A 274 -4.16 -8.93 -8.96
C ILE A 274 -3.79 -9.32 -7.54
N ASN A 275 -3.76 -8.38 -6.61
CA ASN A 275 -3.51 -8.66 -5.20
C ASN A 275 -4.52 -9.68 -4.65
N ARG A 276 -5.82 -9.42 -4.83
CA ARG A 276 -6.89 -10.34 -4.39
C ARG A 276 -6.80 -11.72 -5.03
N ILE A 277 -6.39 -11.79 -6.29
CA ILE A 277 -6.20 -13.04 -7.03
C ILE A 277 -4.97 -13.78 -6.50
N GLY A 278 -3.87 -13.07 -6.25
CA GLY A 278 -2.66 -13.58 -5.64
C GLY A 278 -2.95 -14.20 -4.28
N CYS A 279 -3.61 -13.45 -3.39
CA CYS A 279 -4.02 -13.92 -2.07
C CYS A 279 -4.80 -15.24 -2.15
N GLY A 280 -5.82 -15.32 -3.02
CA GLY A 280 -6.60 -16.54 -3.19
C GLY A 280 -5.77 -17.73 -3.70
N TRP A 281 -4.77 -17.49 -4.55
CA TRP A 281 -3.84 -18.54 -4.98
C TRP A 281 -2.85 -18.94 -3.87
N PHE A 282 -2.31 -17.99 -3.11
CA PHE A 282 -1.40 -18.28 -2.01
C PHE A 282 -2.10 -19.03 -0.86
N ASP A 283 -3.35 -18.68 -0.56
CA ASP A 283 -4.20 -19.41 0.39
C ASP A 283 -4.45 -20.85 -0.08
N GLU A 284 -4.79 -21.02 -1.37
CA GLU A 284 -5.00 -22.32 -1.99
C GLU A 284 -3.74 -23.20 -1.90
N TRP A 285 -2.56 -22.61 -2.17
CA TRP A 285 -1.30 -23.33 -2.06
C TRP A 285 -1.00 -23.76 -0.62
N THR A 286 -1.20 -22.86 0.34
CA THR A 286 -0.98 -23.13 1.76
C THR A 286 -1.89 -24.25 2.26
N ARG A 287 -3.18 -24.18 1.91
CA ARG A 287 -4.16 -25.22 2.22
C ARG A 287 -3.78 -26.56 1.57
N ALA A 288 -3.52 -26.57 0.26
CA ALA A 288 -3.19 -27.77 -0.49
C ALA A 288 -1.92 -28.46 0.03
N THR A 289 -0.91 -27.68 0.40
CA THR A 289 0.35 -28.20 0.97
C THR A 289 0.10 -28.84 2.34
N ARG A 290 -0.67 -28.17 3.22
CA ARG A 290 -1.05 -28.69 4.54
C ARG A 290 -1.85 -29.99 4.44
N ASP A 291 -2.76 -30.07 3.48
CA ASP A 291 -3.67 -31.22 3.31
C ASP A 291 -3.07 -32.31 2.40
N HIS A 292 -1.82 -32.14 1.95
CA HIS A 292 -1.12 -33.02 1.00
C HIS A 292 -1.89 -33.26 -0.32
N ASP A 293 -2.69 -32.28 -0.76
CA ASP A 293 -3.40 -32.29 -2.04
C ASP A 293 -2.46 -31.90 -3.18
N THR A 294 -1.74 -32.89 -3.71
CA THR A 294 -0.78 -32.71 -4.80
C THR A 294 -1.40 -32.20 -6.09
N THR A 295 -2.69 -32.48 -6.32
CA THR A 295 -3.41 -31.99 -7.51
C THR A 295 -3.69 -30.50 -7.39
N ALA A 296 -4.12 -30.03 -6.22
CA ALA A 296 -4.29 -28.62 -5.96
C ALA A 296 -2.95 -27.87 -5.99
N VAL A 297 -1.89 -28.40 -5.38
CA VAL A 297 -0.54 -27.79 -5.45
C VAL A 297 -0.11 -27.62 -6.91
N ALA A 298 -0.22 -28.66 -7.74
CA ALA A 298 0.15 -28.59 -9.16
C ALA A 298 -0.66 -27.54 -9.93
N ARG A 299 -1.97 -27.41 -9.63
CA ARG A 299 -2.83 -26.38 -10.22
C ARG A 299 -2.35 -24.97 -9.84
N VAL A 300 -2.06 -24.73 -8.56
CA VAL A 300 -1.57 -23.40 -8.13
C VAL A 300 -0.22 -23.07 -8.75
N THR A 301 0.72 -24.02 -8.71
CA THR A 301 2.05 -23.86 -9.33
C THR A 301 1.93 -23.54 -10.82
N THR A 302 1.02 -24.19 -11.55
CA THR A 302 0.79 -23.90 -12.98
C THR A 302 0.19 -22.52 -13.18
N ALA A 303 -0.81 -22.15 -12.37
CA ALA A 303 -1.45 -20.84 -12.47
C ALA A 303 -0.48 -19.71 -12.18
N LEU A 304 0.17 -19.72 -11.01
CA LEU A 304 1.15 -18.70 -10.62
C LEU A 304 2.39 -18.72 -11.51
N GLY A 305 2.88 -19.89 -11.93
CA GLY A 305 3.99 -19.98 -12.88
C GLY A 305 3.71 -19.36 -14.26
N SER A 306 2.44 -19.11 -14.60
CA SER A 306 2.05 -18.39 -15.82
C SER A 306 1.98 -16.86 -15.65
N SER A 307 2.21 -16.32 -14.46
CA SER A 307 2.02 -14.89 -14.12
C SER A 307 2.84 -13.92 -14.97
N HIS A 308 4.00 -14.36 -15.44
CA HIS A 308 4.86 -13.59 -16.35
C HIS A 308 4.22 -13.32 -17.72
N THR A 309 3.13 -14.03 -18.04
CA THR A 309 2.37 -13.87 -19.29
C THR A 309 1.00 -13.26 -19.10
N TRP A 310 0.62 -12.91 -17.86
CA TRP A 310 -0.67 -12.28 -17.58
C TRP A 310 -0.67 -10.86 -18.13
N PRO A 311 -1.60 -10.51 -19.05
CA PRO A 311 -1.56 -9.23 -19.74
C PRO A 311 -1.51 -8.01 -18.81
N VAL A 312 -2.23 -8.06 -17.68
CA VAL A 312 -2.21 -6.98 -16.67
C VAL A 312 -0.84 -6.81 -16.00
N LEU A 313 -0.18 -7.89 -15.59
CA LEU A 313 1.16 -7.80 -14.97
C LEU A 313 2.22 -7.37 -15.98
N VAL A 314 2.12 -7.85 -17.22
CA VAL A 314 3.01 -7.44 -18.32
C VAL A 314 2.87 -5.94 -18.61
N ALA A 315 1.65 -5.42 -18.59
CA ALA A 315 1.40 -3.98 -18.78
C ALA A 315 1.94 -3.14 -17.62
N MET A 316 1.87 -3.64 -16.38
CA MET A 316 2.33 -2.94 -15.18
C MET A 316 3.86 -2.83 -15.06
N ARG A 317 4.60 -3.77 -15.64
CA ARG A 317 6.08 -3.84 -15.58
C ARG A 317 6.77 -2.52 -15.94
N ASP A 318 6.27 -1.80 -16.94
CA ASP A 318 6.93 -0.60 -17.45
C ASP A 318 6.50 0.67 -16.66
N GLU A 319 5.53 0.56 -15.76
CA GLU A 319 4.93 1.68 -15.01
C GLU A 319 5.32 1.69 -13.53
N GLY A 320 5.67 0.55 -12.94
CA GLY A 320 6.14 0.44 -11.55
C GLY A 320 6.48 -0.98 -11.12
N ASP A 321 6.95 -1.15 -9.88
CA ASP A 321 7.58 -2.39 -9.40
C ASP A 321 6.62 -3.46 -8.86
N TYR A 322 5.30 -3.26 -8.98
CA TYR A 322 4.33 -4.19 -8.42
C TYR A 322 4.42 -5.58 -9.06
N ALA A 323 4.65 -5.64 -10.38
CA ALA A 323 4.69 -6.89 -11.11
C ALA A 323 5.88 -7.76 -10.67
N GLU A 324 7.04 -7.15 -10.45
CA GLU A 324 8.26 -7.77 -9.97
C GLU A 324 8.07 -8.37 -8.58
N GLY A 325 7.44 -7.62 -7.67
CA GLY A 325 7.12 -8.10 -6.33
C GLY A 325 6.16 -9.29 -6.36
N PHE A 326 5.13 -9.23 -7.22
CA PHE A 326 4.20 -10.34 -7.40
C PHE A 326 4.90 -11.58 -7.99
N TRP A 327 5.75 -11.39 -9.01
CA TRP A 327 6.49 -12.46 -9.67
C TRP A 327 7.47 -13.16 -8.73
N ASP A 328 8.17 -12.43 -7.84
CA ASP A 328 9.05 -13.08 -6.85
C ASP A 328 8.29 -14.08 -5.97
N LEU A 329 7.09 -13.72 -5.51
CA LEU A 329 6.25 -14.64 -4.74
C LEU A 329 5.70 -15.79 -5.58
N ALA A 330 5.21 -15.49 -6.79
CA ALA A 330 4.69 -16.49 -7.71
C ALA A 330 5.75 -17.54 -8.08
N ASP A 331 6.99 -17.10 -8.34
CA ASP A 331 8.11 -17.95 -8.72
C ASP A 331 8.57 -18.85 -7.55
N ARG A 332 8.52 -18.34 -6.31
CA ARG A 332 8.76 -19.18 -5.11
C ARG A 332 7.75 -20.31 -5.02
N VAL A 333 6.47 -20.00 -5.18
CA VAL A 333 5.40 -21.01 -5.16
C VAL A 333 5.53 -21.99 -6.33
N ALA A 334 5.88 -21.50 -7.52
CA ALA A 334 6.13 -22.35 -8.67
C ALA A 334 7.32 -23.30 -8.46
N ALA A 335 8.33 -22.87 -7.70
CA ALA A 335 9.46 -23.70 -7.26
C ALA A 335 9.14 -24.62 -6.06
N GLY A 336 7.87 -24.69 -5.62
CA GLY A 336 7.42 -25.50 -4.49
C GLY A 336 7.83 -24.96 -3.12
N LYS A 337 8.19 -23.68 -3.03
CA LYS A 337 8.55 -23.00 -1.79
C LYS A 337 7.36 -22.21 -1.24
N SER A 338 7.36 -22.01 0.08
CA SER A 338 6.38 -21.13 0.72
C SER A 338 6.50 -19.69 0.18
N PRO A 339 5.37 -19.01 -0.08
CA PRO A 339 5.36 -17.59 -0.41
C PRO A 339 5.79 -16.70 0.79
N GLY A 340 5.98 -17.28 1.98
CA GLY A 340 6.35 -16.52 3.18
C GLY A 340 5.15 -15.83 3.81
N ASP A 341 5.38 -14.70 4.48
CA ASP A 341 4.32 -13.88 5.08
C ASP A 341 3.71 -12.93 4.03
N TYR A 342 2.99 -13.52 3.07
CA TYR A 342 2.33 -12.77 2.00
C TYR A 342 1.17 -11.90 2.53
N HIS A 343 0.60 -12.22 3.69
CA HIS A 343 -0.44 -11.40 4.31
C HIS A 343 0.08 -10.00 4.66
N ALA A 344 1.24 -9.91 5.29
CA ALA A 344 1.84 -8.62 5.62
C ALA A 344 2.30 -7.84 4.37
N GLY A 345 2.90 -8.52 3.39
CA GLY A 345 3.47 -7.86 2.21
C GLY A 345 2.44 -7.39 1.18
N PHE A 346 1.34 -8.14 1.03
CA PHE A 346 0.32 -7.88 0.02
C PHE A 346 -1.02 -7.45 0.63
N GLY A 347 -1.14 -7.38 1.97
CA GLY A 347 -2.40 -7.00 2.62
C GLY A 347 -3.52 -8.01 2.37
N CYS A 348 -3.19 -9.30 2.27
CA CYS A 348 -4.17 -10.36 2.10
C CYS A 348 -5.03 -10.49 3.37
N PRO A 349 -6.37 -10.59 3.22
CA PRO A 349 -7.32 -10.60 4.34
C PRO A 349 -7.23 -11.83 5.24
#